data_AF-A0A948RLN2-F1
#
_entry.id   AF-A0A948RLN2-F1
#
_cell.length_a   1.000
_cell.length_b   1.000
_cell.length_c   1.000
_cell.angle_alpha   90.00
_cell.angle_beta   90.00
_cell.angle_gamma   90.00
#
_symmetry.space_group_name_H-M   'P 1'
#
loop_
_entity.id
_entity.type
_entity.pdbx_description
1 polymer ?
#
loop_
_entity_poly.entity_id
_entity_poly.type
_entity_poly.pdbx_seq_one_letter_code
_entity_poly.pdbx_strand_id
1 'polypeptide(L)' 'MKKEIKKTAQERQDEIFRKMSADRKIELGSQLWKLAKILVGNKINYGRERSKTSFGRSH' A
#
# COMPACT_ATOMS: atom_id res chain seq x y z
N MET A 1 29.38 -18.61 -19.85
CA MET A 1 28.84 -18.23 -18.52
C MET A 1 27.39 -17.80 -18.70
N LYS A 2 26.43 -18.46 -18.06
CA LYS A 2 25.04 -17.97 -18.03
C LYS A 2 25.02 -16.76 -17.09
N LYS A 3 24.64 -15.57 -17.60
CA LYS A 3 24.39 -14.39 -16.76
C LYS A 3 23.13 -14.68 -15.94
N GLU A 4 23.28 -14.85 -14.62
CA GLU A 4 22.12 -14.84 -13.73
C GLU A 4 21.54 -13.42 -13.73
N ILE A 5 20.39 -13.26 -14.37
CA ILE A 5 19.62 -12.02 -14.31
C ILE A 5 19.10 -11.91 -12.88
N LYS A 6 19.73 -11.03 -12.08
CA LYS A 6 19.27 -10.76 -10.71
C LYS A 6 17.90 -10.12 -10.78
N LYS A 7 16.90 -10.80 -10.20
CA LYS A 7 15.55 -10.26 -10.03
C LYS A 7 15.59 -8.91 -9.33
N THR A 8 14.89 -7.95 -9.91
CA THR A 8 14.63 -6.62 -9.35
C THR A 8 13.87 -6.73 -8.03
N ALA A 9 13.88 -5.64 -7.25
CA ALA A 9 13.10 -5.57 -6.02
C ALA A 9 11.60 -5.78 -6.30
N GLN A 10 11.10 -5.23 -7.40
CA GLN A 10 9.71 -5.40 -7.83
C GLN A 10 9.38 -6.85 -8.17
N GLU A 11 10.21 -7.53 -8.96
CA GLU A 11 9.97 -8.94 -9.30
C GLU A 11 9.96 -9.84 -8.05
N ARG A 12 10.83 -9.57 -7.07
CA ARG A 12 10.81 -10.28 -5.79
C ARG A 12 9.54 -10.00 -5.00
N GLN A 13 9.10 -8.75 -4.98
CA GLN A 13 7.86 -8.34 -4.34
C GLN A 13 6.67 -9.06 -4.97
N ASP A 14 6.56 -9.01 -6.30
CA ASP A 14 5.47 -9.65 -7.03
C ASP A 14 5.43 -11.16 -6.81
N GLU A 15 6.57 -11.84 -6.72
CA GLU A 15 6.61 -13.27 -6.37
C GLU A 15 6.10 -13.57 -4.97
N ILE A 16 6.39 -12.70 -4.00
CA ILE A 16 5.91 -12.84 -2.63
C ILE A 16 4.40 -12.61 -2.59
N PHE A 17 3.91 -11.51 -3.18
CA PHE A 17 2.48 -11.19 -3.20
C PHE A 17 1.69 -12.21 -4.04
N ARG A 18 2.25 -12.76 -5.11
CA ARG A 18 1.54 -13.77 -5.94
C ARG A 18 1.23 -15.06 -5.17
N LYS A 19 2.04 -15.40 -4.17
CA LYS A 19 1.84 -16.59 -3.31
C LYS A 19 0.89 -16.35 -2.13
N MET A 20 0.44 -15.12 -1.91
CA MET A 20 -0.47 -14.77 -0.81
C MET A 20 -1.93 -14.81 -1.25
N SER A 21 -2.80 -15.27 -0.36
CA SER A 21 -4.25 -15.12 -0.50
C SER A 21 -4.65 -13.64 -0.46
N ALA A 22 -5.81 -13.31 -1.05
CA ALA A 22 -6.32 -11.94 -1.06
C ALA A 22 -6.47 -11.38 0.37
N ASP A 23 -7.03 -12.17 1.29
CA ASP A 23 -7.23 -11.76 2.69
C ASP A 23 -5.90 -11.43 3.38
N ARG A 24 -4.87 -12.24 3.15
CA ARG A 24 -3.54 -11.99 3.72
C ARG A 24 -2.90 -10.72 3.18
N LYS A 25 -3.14 -10.37 1.92
CA LYS A 25 -2.68 -9.10 1.33
C LYS A 25 -3.35 -7.91 1.99
N ILE A 26 -4.66 -8.00 2.20
CA ILE A 26 -5.45 -6.95 2.87
C ILE A 26 -4.95 -6.75 4.30
N GLU A 27 -4.76 -7.84 5.04
CA GLU A 27 -4.24 -7.81 6.41
C GLU A 27 -2.85 -7.15 6.45
N LEU A 28 -1.92 -7.61 5.61
CA LEU A 28 -0.56 -7.08 5.54
C LEU A 28 -0.56 -5.58 5.17
N GLY A 29 -1.36 -5.18 4.19
CA GLY A 29 -1.52 -3.77 3.82
C GLY A 29 -2.01 -2.91 4.98
N SER A 30 -2.97 -3.40 5.76
CA SER A 30 -3.48 -2.70 6.95
C SER A 30 -2.42 -2.53 8.04
N GLN A 31 -1.55 -3.53 8.23
CA GLN A 31 -0.47 -3.48 9.21
C GLN A 31 0.64 -2.52 8.78
N LEU A 32 1.05 -2.58 7.52
CA LEU A 32 2.02 -1.64 6.94
C LEU A 32 1.52 -0.20 7.04
N TRP A 33 0.22 0.01 6.82
CA TRP A 33 -0.41 1.32 6.98
C TRP A 33 -0.33 1.85 8.43
N LYS A 34 -0.67 1.01 9.41
CA LYS A 34 -0.54 1.36 10.84
C LYS A 34 0.91 1.69 11.20
N LEU A 35 1.85 0.88 10.74
CA LEU A 35 3.27 1.11 10.96
C LEU A 35 3.73 2.44 10.34
N ALA A 36 3.33 2.72 9.10
CA ALA A 36 3.66 3.99 8.43
C ALA A 36 3.11 5.19 9.21
N LYS A 37 1.88 5.12 9.73
CA LYS A 37 1.33 6.17 10.60
C LYS A 37 2.15 6.37 11.88
N ILE A 38 2.61 5.29 12.51
CA ILE A 38 3.45 5.37 13.71
C ILE A 38 4.80 6.03 13.36
N LEU A 39 5.45 5.58 12.29
CA LEU A 39 6.76 6.09 11.86
C LEU A 39 6.73 7.55 11.43
N VAL A 40 5.66 7.98 10.76
CA VAL A 40 5.52 9.34 10.24
C VAL A 40 4.87 10.28 11.27
N GLY A 41 4.36 9.74 12.38
CA GLY A 41 3.65 10.48 13.42
C GLY A 41 2.45 11.24 12.85
N ASN A 42 2.27 12.49 13.28
CA ASN A 42 1.16 13.35 12.85
C ASN A 42 1.28 13.93 11.42
N LYS A 43 2.28 13.55 10.62
CA LYS A 43 2.43 14.11 9.25
C LYS A 43 1.50 13.46 8.22
N ILE A 44 0.96 12.26 8.47
CA ILE A 44 -0.07 11.63 7.62
C ILE A 44 -1.45 11.98 8.19
N ASN A 45 -1.93 13.18 7.85
CA ASN A 45 -3.18 13.73 8.37
C ASN A 45 -4.32 13.59 7.35
N TYR A 46 -4.85 12.37 7.17
CA TYR A 46 -5.94 12.07 6.23
C TYR A 46 -7.29 12.77 6.56
N GLY A 47 -7.37 13.51 7.67
CA GLY A 47 -8.59 14.19 8.12
C GLY A 47 -8.69 15.67 7.79
N ARG A 48 -7.61 16.35 7.36
CA ARG A 48 -7.64 17.82 7.22
C ARG A 48 -8.04 18.32 5.82
N GLU A 49 -7.89 17.49 4.80
CA GLU A 49 -8.27 17.85 3.41
C GLU A 49 -9.13 16.77 2.76
N ARG A 50 -10.17 16.30 3.47
CA ARG A 50 -11.31 15.73 2.76
C ARG A 50 -11.98 16.90 2.05
N SER A 51 -11.62 17.15 0.79
CA SER A 51 -12.26 18.16 -0.03
C SER A 51 -13.78 17.97 0.07
N LYS A 52 -14.49 19.02 0.49
CA LYS A 52 -15.96 19.02 0.66
C LYS A 52 -16.72 18.80 -0.67
N THR A 53 -16.03 18.44 -1.75
CA THR A 53 -16.54 18.46 -3.13
C THR A 53 -17.11 17.13 -3.61
N SER A 54 -17.39 16.16 -2.73
CA SER A 54 -18.05 14.92 -3.13
C SER A 54 -19.32 14.60 -2.33
N PHE A 55 -20.12 15.63 -1.99
CA PHE A 55 -21.55 15.43 -1.76
C PHE A 55 -22.26 15.86 -3.04
N GLY A 56 -22.97 14.91 -3.66
CA GLY A 56 -23.52 15.02 -5.00
C GLY A 56 -24.33 16.29 -5.22
N ARG A 57 -24.08 16.95 -6.35
CA ARG A 57 -25.10 17.75 -7.01
C ARG A 57 -26.17 16.77 -7.52
N SER A 58 -27.27 16.65 -6.79
CA SER A 58 -28.53 16.24 -7.38
C SER A 58 -29.19 17.49 -7.95
N HIS A 59 -29.65 17.36 -9.19
CA HIS A 59 -30.37 18.34 -10.00
C HIS A 59 -31.58 18.94 -9.28
#